data_AF-A0A521BNE1-F1
#
_entry.id   AF-A0A521BNE1-F1
#
_cell.length_a   1.000
_cell.length_b   1.000
_cell.length_c   1.000
_cell.angle_alpha   90.00
_cell.angle_beta   90.00
_cell.angle_gamma   90.00
#
_symmetry.space_group_name_H-M   'P 1'
#
loop_
_entity.id
_entity.type
_entity.pdbx_description
1 polymer ?
#
loop_
_entity_poly.entity_id
_entity_poly.type
_entity_poly.pdbx_seq_one_letter_code
_entity_poly.pdbx_strand_id
1 'polypeptide(L)'
;MRGRWEFFKEYIKGCAKTNLTHRFDLSSISIFFGRWIPFAFAVGIVTGSLASLMDVVIINLNEFLTKNSILVLLYPLIVSIVVGYALQIDPVIGGPGIGYSILHLKTKAYLRVKTVLLKFLTSTLVLSGGFIAGREGPSFFIGVAVGEWFGKAYGLGRKYKQLVGLIGGGAFTGALLKAPLGSAIFAMELEDMYNFDYRPFVPMIIASIVSYLTFSFFRGEQAFIHLVKLPEWDLKTIPYIVAMGLVISFIIYIYTFLFHTSTCTSKFCDIKERPVIGTALSLPFLLFLFLVTNDTDFLSTPAHMGVVSKLAQDLFPIWIDVLLIVCVLIITSFTLGFGIPGGLVLPNLLIGAAVGNMFGHLFPSQIVTFTLAGMGAALAAGAKTPLAAIVMITEMTHADVVIPMTAAIITSYTTSFGFSLYLGQEIKVKPMEIRRKSE
;
A
#
# COMPACT_ATOMS: atom_id res chain seq x y z
N MET A 1 -23.48 29.88 -51.53
CA MET A 1 -22.09 29.44 -51.84
C MET A 1 -21.02 30.15 -51.00
N ARG A 2 -21.11 31.47 -50.73
CA ARG A 2 -20.10 32.20 -49.91
C ARG A 2 -19.86 31.63 -48.51
N GLY A 3 -20.90 31.25 -47.76
CA GLY A 3 -20.73 30.69 -46.40
C GLY A 3 -20.00 29.34 -46.32
N ARG A 4 -20.07 28.50 -47.36
CA ARG A 4 -19.29 27.24 -47.42
C ARG A 4 -17.80 27.50 -47.65
N TRP A 5 -17.47 28.57 -48.38
CA TRP A 5 -16.07 28.90 -48.69
C TRP A 5 -15.35 29.51 -47.48
N GLU A 6 -16.03 30.35 -46.69
CA GLU A 6 -15.47 30.88 -45.45
C GLU A 6 -15.24 29.78 -44.41
N PHE A 7 -16.22 28.89 -44.22
CA PHE A 7 -16.07 27.73 -43.34
C PHE A 7 -14.90 26.82 -43.75
N PHE A 8 -14.73 26.54 -45.05
CA PHE A 8 -13.62 25.73 -45.56
C PHE A 8 -12.26 26.40 -45.31
N LYS A 9 -12.18 27.72 -45.44
CA LYS A 9 -10.96 28.50 -45.21
C LYS A 9 -10.58 28.54 -43.72
N GLU A 10 -11.57 28.65 -42.83
CA GLU A 10 -11.35 28.52 -41.38
C GLU A 10 -10.96 27.10 -40.97
N TYR A 11 -11.58 26.08 -41.57
CA TYR A 11 -11.25 24.67 -41.36
C TYR A 11 -9.80 24.36 -41.74
N ILE A 12 -9.34 24.80 -42.92
CA ILE A 12 -7.95 24.64 -43.36
C ILE A 12 -6.98 25.41 -42.44
N LYS A 13 -7.32 26.64 -42.03
CA LYS A 13 -6.52 27.39 -41.05
C LYS A 13 -6.44 26.65 -39.72
N GLY A 14 -7.54 26.03 -39.29
CA GLY A 14 -7.60 25.13 -38.14
C GLY A 14 -6.60 23.98 -38.30
N CYS A 15 -6.76 23.14 -39.32
CA CYS A 15 -5.86 22.02 -39.61
C CYS A 15 -4.38 22.43 -39.73
N ALA A 16 -4.08 23.54 -40.39
CA ALA A 16 -2.71 24.03 -40.52
C ALA A 16 -2.13 24.45 -39.16
N LYS A 17 -2.94 25.12 -38.32
CA LYS A 17 -2.55 25.48 -36.95
C LYS A 17 -2.34 24.23 -36.08
N THR A 18 -3.21 23.23 -36.18
CA THR A 18 -3.08 21.95 -35.46
C THR A 18 -1.83 21.19 -35.90
N ASN A 19 -1.55 21.11 -37.20
CA ASN A 19 -0.33 20.47 -37.73
C ASN A 19 0.96 21.21 -37.35
N LEU A 20 0.91 22.55 -37.22
CA LEU A 20 2.04 23.34 -36.74
C LEU A 20 2.28 23.17 -35.24
N THR A 21 1.23 22.98 -34.44
CA THR A 21 1.34 22.66 -33.00
C THR A 21 1.76 21.22 -32.73
N HIS A 22 1.46 20.28 -33.62
CA HIS A 22 1.88 18.86 -33.53
C HIS A 22 3.24 18.58 -34.19
N ARG A 23 4.10 19.58 -34.35
CA ARG A 23 5.49 19.30 -34.73
C ARG A 23 6.15 18.49 -33.61
N PHE A 24 6.74 17.35 -33.96
CA PHE A 24 7.58 16.58 -33.06
C PHE A 24 8.77 17.45 -32.65
N ASP A 25 8.70 18.04 -31.46
CA ASP A 25 9.84 18.71 -30.85
C ASP A 25 10.80 17.64 -30.32
N LEU A 26 11.58 17.05 -31.25
CA LEU A 26 12.59 16.05 -30.94
C LEU A 26 13.56 16.51 -29.86
N SER A 27 13.82 17.81 -29.74
CA SER A 27 14.75 18.35 -28.75
C SER A 27 14.18 18.25 -27.33
N SER A 28 12.97 18.74 -27.10
CA SER A 28 12.28 18.64 -25.80
C SER A 28 12.01 17.18 -25.41
N ILE A 29 11.59 16.37 -26.39
CA ILE A 29 11.36 14.93 -26.23
C ILE A 29 12.67 14.22 -25.84
N SER A 30 13.76 14.45 -26.57
CA SER A 30 15.05 13.82 -26.29
C SER A 30 15.64 14.24 -24.94
N ILE A 31 15.44 15.50 -24.52
CA ILE A 31 15.89 15.97 -23.20
C ILE A 31 15.08 15.32 -22.08
N PHE A 32 13.75 15.21 -22.26
CA PHE A 32 12.89 14.54 -21.30
C PHE A 32 13.25 13.05 -21.18
N PHE A 33 13.29 12.33 -22.30
CA PHE A 33 13.61 10.90 -22.31
C PHE A 33 15.05 10.62 -21.87
N GLY A 34 16.02 11.41 -22.33
CA GLY A 34 17.43 11.25 -21.98
C GLY A 34 17.74 11.52 -20.51
N ARG A 35 16.92 12.32 -19.81
CA ARG A 35 17.11 12.61 -18.39
C ARG A 35 16.31 11.68 -17.47
N TRP A 36 15.05 11.41 -17.80
CA TRP A 36 14.13 10.71 -16.90
C TRP A 36 14.19 9.18 -17.03
N ILE A 37 14.41 8.63 -18.22
CA ILE A 37 14.51 7.18 -18.40
C ILE A 37 15.73 6.60 -17.67
N PRO A 38 16.97 7.11 -17.88
CA PRO A 38 18.13 6.53 -17.20
C PRO A 38 18.03 6.64 -15.67
N PHE A 39 17.47 7.76 -15.19
CA PHE A 39 17.17 7.94 -13.77
C PHE A 39 16.19 6.88 -13.26
N ALA A 40 15.06 6.67 -13.96
CA ALA A 40 14.05 5.69 -13.58
C ALA A 40 14.61 4.25 -13.57
N PHE A 41 15.42 3.89 -14.58
CA PHE A 41 16.11 2.60 -14.63
C PHE A 41 17.07 2.40 -13.45
N ALA A 42 17.90 3.40 -13.14
CA ALA A 42 18.84 3.32 -12.04
C ALA A 42 18.13 3.15 -10.69
N VAL A 43 17.07 3.93 -10.44
CA VAL A 43 16.25 3.79 -9.23
C VAL A 43 15.57 2.43 -9.19
N GLY A 44 15.01 1.97 -10.31
CA GLY A 44 14.36 0.66 -10.41
C GLY A 44 15.29 -0.50 -10.07
N ILE A 45 16.48 -0.56 -10.69
CA ILE A 45 17.45 -1.63 -10.43
C ILE A 45 17.87 -1.67 -8.95
N VAL A 46 18.14 -0.51 -8.36
CA VAL A 46 18.56 -0.43 -6.95
C VAL A 46 17.42 -0.81 -6.01
N THR A 47 16.23 -0.27 -6.21
CA THR A 47 15.06 -0.59 -5.36
C THR A 47 14.64 -2.05 -5.50
N GLY A 48 14.66 -2.62 -6.71
CA GLY A 48 14.37 -4.03 -6.95
C GLY A 48 15.39 -4.98 -6.32
N SER A 49 16.68 -4.62 -6.36
CA SER A 49 17.75 -5.38 -5.69
C SER A 49 17.60 -5.35 -4.16
N LEU A 50 17.29 -4.17 -3.60
CA LEU A 50 17.04 -4.02 -2.16
C LEU A 50 15.76 -4.75 -1.72
N ALA A 51 14.71 -4.72 -2.54
CA ALA A 51 13.47 -5.45 -2.30
C ALA A 51 13.72 -6.96 -2.30
N SER A 52 14.50 -7.48 -3.25
CA SER A 52 14.89 -8.89 -3.29
C SER A 52 15.66 -9.29 -2.03
N LEU A 53 16.67 -8.50 -1.64
CA LEU A 53 17.44 -8.75 -0.41
C LEU A 53 16.52 -8.78 0.82
N MET A 54 15.61 -7.80 0.94
CA MET A 54 14.67 -7.73 2.05
C MET A 54 13.76 -8.96 2.10
N ASP A 55 13.20 -9.37 0.96
CA ASP A 55 12.30 -10.54 0.86
C ASP A 55 13.02 -11.86 1.18
N VAL A 56 14.25 -12.06 0.69
CA VAL A 56 15.07 -13.24 1.01
C VAL A 56 15.29 -13.36 2.50
N VAL A 57 15.66 -12.26 3.16
CA VAL A 57 15.91 -12.27 4.60
C VAL A 57 14.62 -12.52 5.38
N ILE A 58 13.51 -11.88 4.99
CA ILE A 58 12.19 -12.10 5.61
C ILE A 58 11.80 -13.57 5.56
N ILE A 59 11.85 -14.18 4.37
CA ILE A 59 11.38 -15.56 4.16
C ILE A 59 12.30 -16.56 4.86
N ASN A 60 13.62 -16.46 4.67
CA ASN A 60 14.56 -17.39 5.30
C ASN A 60 14.51 -17.32 6.83
N LEU A 61 14.35 -16.11 7.39
CA LEU A 61 14.20 -15.95 8.84
C LEU A 61 12.85 -16.49 9.31
N ASN A 62 11.76 -16.27 8.56
CA ASN A 62 10.46 -16.84 8.89
C ASN A 62 10.48 -18.38 8.89
N GLU A 63 11.08 -19.00 7.87
CA GLU A 63 11.26 -20.46 7.79
C GLU A 63 12.08 -21.01 8.95
N PHE A 64 13.13 -20.30 9.36
CA PHE A 64 13.91 -20.68 10.54
C PHE A 64 13.08 -20.60 11.83
N LEU A 65 12.30 -19.52 12.01
CA LEU A 65 11.46 -19.32 13.19
C LEU A 65 10.36 -20.37 13.27
N THR A 66 9.66 -20.63 12.16
CA THR A 66 8.49 -21.54 12.09
C THR A 66 8.82 -23.01 12.33
N LYS A 67 10.10 -23.42 12.26
CA LYS A 67 10.54 -24.75 12.70
C LYS A 67 10.27 -25.04 14.18
N ASN A 68 10.16 -24.00 15.01
CA ASN A 68 9.87 -24.14 16.42
C ASN A 68 8.80 -23.13 16.86
N SER A 69 7.59 -23.61 17.17
CA SER A 69 6.46 -22.77 17.55
C SER A 69 6.78 -21.86 18.75
N ILE A 70 7.57 -22.32 19.72
CA ILE A 70 7.96 -21.51 20.89
C ILE A 70 8.81 -20.32 20.46
N LEU A 71 9.72 -20.54 19.50
CA LEU A 71 10.60 -19.49 19.00
C LEU A 71 9.81 -18.40 18.29
N VAL A 72 8.84 -18.76 17.43
CA VAL A 72 7.96 -17.78 16.74
C VAL A 72 7.19 -16.93 17.73
N LEU A 73 6.73 -17.52 18.85
CA LEU A 73 5.92 -16.81 19.84
C LEU A 73 6.74 -15.86 20.71
N LEU A 74 7.99 -16.20 21.03
CA LEU A 74 8.89 -15.34 21.80
C LEU A 74 9.58 -14.28 20.94
N TYR A 75 9.73 -14.54 19.65
CA TYR A 75 10.39 -13.66 18.68
C TYR A 75 9.88 -12.21 18.69
N PRO A 76 8.57 -11.91 18.63
CA PRO A 76 8.09 -10.53 18.61
C PRO A 76 8.50 -9.72 19.85
N LEU A 77 8.62 -10.32 21.03
CA LEU A 77 9.11 -9.62 22.23
C LEU A 77 10.58 -9.21 22.06
N ILE A 78 11.42 -10.11 21.56
CA ILE A 78 12.85 -9.82 21.31
C ILE A 78 12.98 -8.70 20.28
N VAL A 79 12.24 -8.79 19.17
CA VAL A 79 12.26 -7.76 18.11
C VAL A 79 11.75 -6.43 18.64
N SER A 80 10.71 -6.41 19.47
CA SER A 80 10.18 -5.17 20.05
C SER A 80 11.22 -4.42 20.89
N ILE A 81 12.07 -5.13 21.63
CA ILE A 81 13.17 -4.53 22.39
C ILE A 81 14.21 -3.92 21.44
N VAL A 82 14.61 -4.64 20.39
CA VAL A 82 15.54 -4.15 19.36
C VAL A 82 14.99 -2.90 18.68
N VAL A 83 13.71 -2.91 18.32
CA VAL A 83 13.01 -1.74 17.75
C VAL A 83 13.01 -0.58 18.73
N GLY A 84 12.73 -0.82 20.02
CA GLY A 84 12.76 0.22 21.07
C GLY A 84 14.10 0.95 21.14
N TYR A 85 15.21 0.20 21.14
CA TYR A 85 16.56 0.80 21.07
C TYR A 85 16.80 1.55 19.76
N ALA A 86 16.35 1.00 18.63
CA ALA A 86 16.51 1.65 17.33
C ALA A 86 15.72 2.98 17.24
N LEU A 87 14.52 3.05 17.82
CA LEU A 87 13.72 4.29 17.90
C LEU A 87 14.39 5.35 18.77
N GLN A 88 15.12 4.94 19.81
CA GLN A 88 15.90 5.88 20.63
C GLN A 88 17.04 6.52 19.83
N ILE A 89 17.60 5.80 18.85
CA ILE A 89 18.65 6.31 17.96
C ILE A 89 18.06 7.23 16.88
N ASP A 90 16.97 6.81 16.25
CA ASP A 90 16.26 7.63 15.27
C ASP A 90 14.74 7.40 15.32
N PRO A 91 13.96 8.31 15.94
CA PRO A 91 12.51 8.19 16.09
C PRO A 91 11.75 8.08 14.77
N VAL A 92 12.33 8.57 13.68
CA VAL A 92 11.69 8.63 12.35
C VAL A 92 11.41 7.24 11.79
N ILE A 93 12.15 6.23 12.21
CA ILE A 93 11.98 4.86 11.68
C ILE A 93 10.70 4.18 12.20
N GLY A 94 9.99 4.75 13.17
CA GLY A 94 8.82 4.12 13.77
C GLY A 94 7.58 4.06 12.86
N GLY A 95 6.70 3.11 13.17
CA GLY A 95 5.36 3.03 12.59
C GLY A 95 5.30 2.80 11.07
N PRO A 96 4.19 3.18 10.41
CA PRO A 96 3.95 2.87 8.99
C PRO A 96 4.89 3.50 7.98
N GLY A 97 5.49 4.66 8.28
CA GLY A 97 6.44 5.31 7.38
C GLY A 97 5.82 6.13 6.25
N ILE A 98 4.76 5.66 5.55
CA ILE A 98 4.17 6.37 4.39
C ILE A 98 3.77 7.81 4.74
N GLY A 99 3.00 8.02 5.81
CA GLY A 99 2.55 9.36 6.20
C GLY A 99 3.71 10.30 6.54
N TYR A 100 4.76 9.76 7.19
CA TYR A 100 5.99 10.51 7.42
C TYR A 100 6.68 10.85 6.10
N SER A 101 6.80 9.91 5.16
CA SER A 101 7.43 10.12 3.86
C SER A 101 6.75 11.22 3.05
N ILE A 102 5.41 11.26 3.03
CA ILE A 102 4.64 12.31 2.35
C ILE A 102 4.95 13.68 2.98
N LEU A 103 4.92 13.78 4.32
CA LEU A 103 5.26 15.02 5.01
C LEU A 103 6.72 15.42 4.78
N HIS A 104 7.64 14.46 4.78
CA HIS A 104 9.07 14.68 4.54
C HIS A 104 9.33 15.22 3.13
N LEU A 105 8.61 14.75 2.12
CA LEU A 105 8.76 15.20 0.73
C LEU A 105 8.43 16.69 0.57
N LYS A 106 7.55 17.25 1.42
CA LYS A 106 7.25 18.70 1.48
C LYS A 106 8.39 19.52 2.11
N THR A 107 9.37 18.88 2.77
CA THR A 107 10.51 19.56 3.39
C THR A 107 11.73 19.65 2.45
N LYS A 108 12.71 20.49 2.81
CA LYS A 108 13.99 20.60 2.09
C LYS A 108 15.06 19.60 2.56
N ALA A 109 14.81 18.84 3.63
CA ALA A 109 15.78 17.90 4.20
C ALA A 109 15.82 16.59 3.41
N TYR A 110 16.94 15.85 3.46
CA TYR A 110 17.05 14.50 2.89
C TYR A 110 17.11 13.48 4.05
N LEU A 111 16.56 12.29 3.85
CA LEU A 111 16.69 11.16 4.75
C LEU A 111 18.16 10.74 4.82
N ARG A 112 18.60 10.45 6.04
CA ARG A 112 19.98 10.05 6.31
C ARG A 112 20.12 8.55 6.02
N VAL A 113 21.27 8.14 5.48
CA VAL A 113 21.58 6.73 5.22
C VAL A 113 21.41 5.89 6.48
N LYS A 114 21.86 6.40 7.65
CA LYS A 114 21.68 5.73 8.95
C LYS A 114 20.20 5.44 9.27
N THR A 115 19.30 6.40 9.03
CA THR A 115 17.85 6.24 9.27
C THR A 115 17.27 5.14 8.39
N VAL A 116 17.66 5.12 7.12
CA VAL A 116 17.18 4.15 6.13
C VAL A 116 17.69 2.74 6.43
N LEU A 117 18.96 2.59 6.80
CA LEU A 117 19.53 1.31 7.22
C LEU A 117 18.84 0.78 8.48
N LEU A 118 18.59 1.65 9.48
CA LEU A 118 17.84 1.27 10.67
C LEU A 118 16.41 0.83 10.33
N LYS A 119 15.70 1.58 9.46
CA LYS A 119 14.35 1.19 9.00
C LYS A 119 14.38 -0.14 8.25
N PHE A 120 15.35 -0.36 7.36
CA PHE A 120 15.51 -1.61 6.62
C PHE A 120 15.68 -2.79 7.58
N LEU A 121 16.64 -2.71 8.51
CA LEU A 121 16.93 -3.80 9.45
C LEU A 121 15.75 -4.09 10.39
N THR A 122 15.21 -3.05 11.04
CA THR A 122 14.12 -3.21 12.00
C THR A 122 12.83 -3.72 11.34
N SER A 123 12.49 -3.20 10.16
CA SER A 123 11.30 -3.65 9.42
C SER A 123 11.48 -5.08 8.90
N THR A 124 12.68 -5.46 8.45
CA THR A 124 12.97 -6.83 8.01
C THR A 124 12.74 -7.82 9.16
N LEU A 125 13.24 -7.52 10.36
CA LEU A 125 13.00 -8.35 11.56
C LEU A 125 11.51 -8.43 11.89
N VAL A 126 10.80 -7.30 11.94
CA VAL A 126 9.35 -7.28 12.23
C VAL A 126 8.56 -8.11 11.21
N LEU A 127 8.87 -7.96 9.93
CA LEU A 127 8.15 -8.66 8.85
C LEU A 127 8.51 -10.15 8.75
N SER A 128 9.55 -10.60 9.46
CA SER A 128 9.96 -12.01 9.47
C SER A 128 9.11 -12.89 10.37
N GLY A 129 8.28 -12.33 11.28
CA GLY A 129 7.34 -13.14 12.05
C GLY A 129 6.83 -12.48 13.32
N GLY A 130 5.68 -12.96 13.81
CA GLY A 130 5.11 -12.55 15.09
C GLY A 130 4.41 -11.18 15.08
N PHE A 131 4.24 -10.56 13.92
CA PHE A 131 3.54 -9.29 13.76
C PHE A 131 2.58 -9.34 12.57
N ILE A 132 1.46 -8.61 12.66
CA ILE A 132 0.57 -8.35 11.53
C ILE A 132 0.93 -6.97 10.98
N ALA A 133 1.71 -6.93 9.91
CA ALA A 133 2.22 -5.69 9.34
C ALA A 133 2.50 -5.83 7.84
N GLY A 134 2.26 -4.78 7.07
CA GLY A 134 2.51 -4.77 5.63
C GLY A 134 3.95 -4.41 5.27
N ARG A 135 4.39 -4.88 4.10
CA ARG A 135 5.75 -4.58 3.58
C ARG A 135 5.83 -3.19 2.93
N GLU A 136 4.68 -2.64 2.54
CA GLU A 136 4.61 -1.42 1.74
C GLU A 136 5.14 -0.20 2.49
N GLY A 137 4.84 -0.07 3.79
CA GLY A 137 5.22 1.10 4.57
C GLY A 137 6.74 1.33 4.63
N PRO A 138 7.50 0.33 5.11
CA PRO A 138 8.96 0.34 5.06
C PRO A 138 9.52 0.52 3.64
N SER A 139 8.96 -0.19 2.65
CA SER A 139 9.44 -0.11 1.27
C SER A 139 9.28 1.28 0.68
N PHE A 140 8.13 1.93 0.91
CA PHE A 140 7.85 3.26 0.40
C PHE A 140 8.81 4.27 1.04
N PHE A 141 9.03 4.17 2.36
CA PHE A 141 9.95 5.03 3.08
C PHE A 141 11.39 4.91 2.55
N ILE A 142 11.87 3.68 2.39
CA ILE A 142 13.23 3.42 1.90
C ILE A 142 13.36 3.82 0.43
N GLY A 143 12.35 3.51 -0.38
CA GLY A 143 12.27 3.91 -1.78
C GLY A 143 12.30 5.43 -1.96
N VAL A 144 11.59 6.18 -1.11
CA VAL A 144 11.65 7.65 -1.10
C VAL A 144 13.08 8.16 -0.87
N ALA A 145 13.81 7.54 0.06
CA ALA A 145 15.21 7.90 0.32
C ALA A 145 16.12 7.60 -0.88
N VAL A 146 15.96 6.43 -1.51
CA VAL A 146 16.72 6.05 -2.71
C VAL A 146 16.43 7.04 -3.85
N GLY A 147 15.16 7.36 -4.09
CA GLY A 147 14.74 8.31 -5.10
C GLY A 147 15.34 9.70 -4.93
N GLU A 148 15.32 10.26 -3.71
CA GLU A 148 15.90 11.58 -3.43
C GLU A 148 17.44 11.58 -3.49
N TRP A 149 18.12 10.50 -3.10
CA TRP A 149 19.58 10.39 -3.19
C TRP A 149 20.05 10.31 -4.64
N PHE A 150 19.40 9.46 -5.44
CA PHE A 150 19.69 9.38 -6.87
C PHE A 150 19.32 10.68 -7.57
N GLY A 151 18.19 11.30 -7.22
CA GLY A 151 17.80 12.59 -7.80
C GLY A 151 18.84 13.67 -7.52
N LYS A 152 19.34 13.72 -6.27
CA LYS A 152 20.43 14.63 -5.88
C LYS A 152 21.73 14.33 -6.63
N ALA A 153 22.13 13.06 -6.73
CA ALA A 153 23.34 12.64 -7.44
C ALA A 153 23.27 12.95 -8.94
N TYR A 154 22.08 12.82 -9.54
CA TYR A 154 21.80 13.10 -10.95
C TYR A 154 21.63 14.61 -11.24
N GLY A 155 21.83 15.48 -10.25
CA GLY A 155 21.70 16.93 -10.41
C GLY A 155 20.26 17.41 -10.59
N LEU A 156 19.26 16.62 -10.20
CA LEU A 156 17.88 17.06 -10.12
C LEU A 156 17.76 18.05 -8.94
N GLY A 157 17.50 19.32 -9.25
CA GLY A 157 17.38 20.36 -8.23
C GLY A 157 16.27 20.06 -7.23
N ARG A 158 16.29 20.75 -6.07
CA ARG A 158 15.33 20.56 -4.97
C ARG A 158 13.86 20.66 -5.38
N LYS A 159 13.55 21.36 -6.48
CA LYS A 159 12.22 21.44 -7.09
C LYS A 159 11.64 20.05 -7.42
N TYR A 160 12.48 19.09 -7.80
CA TYR A 160 12.05 17.75 -8.18
C TYR A 160 12.12 16.73 -7.04
N LYS A 161 12.54 17.13 -5.83
CA LYS A 161 12.75 16.20 -4.68
C LYS A 161 11.51 15.35 -4.40
N GLN A 162 10.35 15.99 -4.34
CA GLN A 162 9.07 15.34 -4.11
C GLN A 162 8.80 14.28 -5.18
N LEU A 163 8.95 14.67 -6.45
CA LEU A 163 8.76 13.81 -7.62
C LEU A 163 9.66 12.57 -7.60
N VAL A 164 10.96 12.76 -7.41
CA VAL A 164 11.94 11.68 -7.45
C VAL A 164 11.80 10.75 -6.25
N GLY A 165 11.39 11.29 -5.10
CA GLY A 165 11.05 10.51 -3.93
C GLY A 165 9.83 9.62 -4.17
N LEU A 166 8.75 10.14 -4.75
CA LEU A 166 7.59 9.32 -5.13
C LEU A 166 7.95 8.23 -6.14
N ILE A 167 8.79 8.54 -7.14
CA ILE A 167 9.27 7.54 -8.11
C ILE A 167 9.98 6.39 -7.39
N GLY A 168 10.89 6.70 -6.46
CA GLY A 168 11.58 5.67 -5.68
C GLY A 168 10.65 4.91 -4.72
N GLY A 169 9.72 5.61 -4.06
CA GLY A 169 8.73 5.01 -3.16
C GLY A 169 7.82 4.02 -3.87
N GLY A 170 7.21 4.44 -4.98
CA GLY A 170 6.38 3.58 -5.82
C GLY A 170 7.16 2.39 -6.38
N ALA A 171 8.41 2.60 -6.80
CA ALA A 171 9.24 1.54 -7.38
C ALA A 171 9.62 0.44 -6.37
N PHE A 172 10.05 0.81 -5.16
CA PHE A 172 10.35 -0.18 -4.12
C PHE A 172 9.07 -0.93 -3.73
N THR A 173 7.98 -0.20 -3.43
CA THR A 173 6.70 -0.81 -3.07
C THR A 173 6.18 -1.76 -4.15
N GLY A 174 6.32 -1.41 -5.43
CA GLY A 174 5.90 -2.24 -6.56
C GLY A 174 6.62 -3.57 -6.61
N ALA A 175 7.93 -3.58 -6.35
CA ALA A 175 8.70 -4.83 -6.27
C ALA A 175 8.26 -5.72 -5.10
N LEU A 176 8.16 -5.17 -3.87
CA LEU A 176 7.82 -5.99 -2.70
C LEU A 176 6.38 -6.48 -2.67
N LEU A 177 5.45 -5.74 -3.28
CA LEU A 177 4.05 -6.17 -3.41
C LEU A 177 3.79 -6.97 -4.69
N LYS A 178 4.78 -7.10 -5.58
CA LYS A 178 4.61 -7.65 -6.93
C LYS A 178 3.47 -6.98 -7.72
N ALA A 179 3.34 -5.66 -7.55
CA ALA A 179 2.28 -4.85 -8.16
C ALA A 179 2.84 -3.51 -8.68
N PRO A 180 3.64 -3.54 -9.77
CA PRO A 180 4.37 -2.36 -10.23
C PRO A 180 3.48 -1.23 -10.74
N LEU A 181 2.40 -1.52 -11.47
CA LEU A 181 1.50 -0.47 -11.96
C LEU A 181 0.66 0.08 -10.80
N GLY A 182 0.15 -0.81 -9.95
CA GLY A 182 -0.66 -0.46 -8.79
C GLY A 182 0.11 0.41 -7.80
N SER A 183 1.39 0.11 -7.54
CA SER A 183 2.22 0.92 -6.64
C SER A 183 2.62 2.28 -7.22
N ALA A 184 2.77 2.38 -8.55
CA ALA A 184 3.00 3.66 -9.20
C ALA A 184 1.77 4.57 -9.04
N ILE A 185 0.58 4.04 -9.32
CA ILE A 185 -0.68 4.75 -9.11
C ILE A 185 -0.87 5.10 -7.62
N PHE A 186 -0.53 4.17 -6.72
CA PHE A 186 -0.57 4.39 -5.28
C PHE A 186 0.29 5.59 -4.85
N ALA A 187 1.54 5.66 -5.31
CA ALA A 187 2.44 6.76 -4.99
C ALA A 187 1.89 8.13 -5.44
N MET A 188 1.18 8.17 -6.58
CA MET A 188 0.53 9.40 -7.06
C MET A 188 -0.73 9.74 -6.26
N GLU A 189 -1.62 8.78 -5.99
CA GLU A 189 -2.85 8.99 -5.22
C GLU A 189 -2.58 9.42 -3.77
N LEU A 190 -1.46 8.96 -3.19
CA LEU A 190 -1.06 9.31 -1.83
C LEU A 190 -0.75 10.80 -1.62
N GLU A 191 -0.20 11.50 -2.62
CA GLU A 191 0.25 12.89 -2.49
C GLU A 191 -0.90 13.90 -2.63
N ASP A 192 -1.57 13.87 -3.78
CA ASP A 192 -2.69 14.76 -4.10
C ASP A 192 -3.71 13.99 -4.95
N MET A 193 -4.70 13.42 -4.26
CA MET A 193 -5.73 12.58 -4.86
C MET A 193 -6.62 13.34 -5.88
N TYR A 194 -6.78 14.65 -5.76
CA TYR A 194 -7.67 15.42 -6.64
C TYR A 194 -6.94 16.09 -7.81
N ASN A 195 -5.65 16.40 -7.68
CA ASN A 195 -4.86 16.98 -8.76
C ASN A 195 -3.74 16.01 -9.18
N PHE A 196 -4.11 14.99 -9.95
CA PHE A 196 -3.12 14.12 -10.59
C PHE A 196 -2.22 14.94 -11.51
N ASP A 197 -0.99 15.17 -11.08
CA ASP A 197 0.07 15.57 -11.98
C ASP A 197 0.52 14.34 -12.78
N TYR A 198 0.06 14.24 -14.02
CA TYR A 198 0.45 13.15 -14.93
C TYR A 198 1.89 13.27 -15.46
N ARG A 199 2.58 14.40 -15.23
CA ARG A 199 3.96 14.60 -15.72
C ARG A 199 4.95 13.50 -15.25
N PRO A 200 4.95 13.04 -13.98
CA PRO A 200 5.77 11.92 -13.53
C PRO A 200 5.30 10.52 -13.92
N PHE A 201 4.13 10.38 -14.53
CA PHE A 201 3.50 9.07 -14.72
C PHE A 201 4.42 8.07 -15.43
N VAL A 202 5.04 8.51 -16.54
CA VAL A 202 5.93 7.67 -17.35
C VAL A 202 7.19 7.23 -16.59
N PRO A 203 8.04 8.12 -16.05
CA PRO A 203 9.23 7.67 -15.32
C PRO A 203 8.92 6.88 -14.06
N MET A 204 7.78 7.13 -13.41
CA MET A 204 7.35 6.35 -12.26
C MET A 204 7.01 4.90 -12.63
N ILE A 205 6.23 4.70 -13.68
CA ILE A 205 5.92 3.35 -14.18
C ILE A 205 7.19 2.64 -14.63
N ILE A 206 8.10 3.32 -15.35
CA ILE A 206 9.38 2.74 -15.78
C ILE A 206 10.20 2.29 -14.56
N ALA A 207 10.34 3.13 -13.53
CA ALA A 207 11.09 2.75 -12.34
C ALA A 207 10.44 1.55 -11.63
N SER A 208 9.10 1.55 -11.54
CA SER A 208 8.35 0.49 -10.87
C SER A 208 8.43 -0.84 -11.60
N ILE A 209 8.25 -0.86 -12.92
CA ILE A 209 8.39 -2.09 -13.71
C ILE A 209 9.82 -2.60 -13.71
N VAL A 210 10.83 -1.73 -13.83
CA VAL A 210 12.25 -2.15 -13.75
C VAL A 210 12.57 -2.71 -12.37
N SER A 211 12.03 -2.13 -11.30
CA SER A 211 12.16 -2.64 -9.93
C SER A 211 11.54 -4.03 -9.78
N TYR A 212 10.31 -4.23 -10.27
CA TYR A 212 9.64 -5.52 -10.25
C TYR A 212 10.36 -6.57 -11.12
N LEU A 213 10.84 -6.21 -12.31
CA LEU A 213 11.61 -7.13 -13.17
C LEU A 213 12.93 -7.54 -12.50
N THR A 214 13.62 -6.59 -11.87
CA THR A 214 14.85 -6.88 -11.11
C THR A 214 14.54 -7.78 -9.91
N PHE A 215 13.46 -7.53 -9.19
CA PHE A 215 13.00 -8.39 -8.10
C PHE A 215 12.67 -9.80 -8.58
N SER A 216 11.92 -9.91 -9.68
CA SER A 216 11.47 -11.18 -10.27
C SER A 216 12.62 -12.00 -10.80
N PHE A 217 13.69 -11.38 -11.29
CA PHE A 217 14.93 -12.07 -11.65
C PHE A 217 15.51 -12.90 -10.49
N PHE A 218 15.38 -12.42 -9.24
CA PHE A 218 15.89 -13.13 -8.06
C PHE A 218 14.83 -13.97 -7.33
N ARG A 219 13.55 -13.56 -7.36
CA ARG A 219 12.47 -14.14 -6.52
C ARG A 219 11.37 -14.84 -7.30
N GLY A 220 11.44 -14.81 -8.63
CA GLY A 220 10.45 -15.39 -9.53
C GLY A 220 9.20 -14.53 -9.70
N GLU A 221 8.35 -14.97 -10.63
CA GLU A 221 7.21 -14.22 -11.18
C GLU A 221 5.86 -14.61 -10.57
N GLN A 222 5.87 -15.49 -9.56
CA GLN A 222 4.65 -16.00 -8.94
C GLN A 222 3.79 -14.88 -8.35
N ALA A 223 2.47 -15.00 -8.41
CA ALA A 223 1.55 -14.08 -7.74
C ALA A 223 1.88 -13.95 -6.24
N PHE A 224 1.58 -12.80 -5.64
CA PHE A 224 1.83 -12.60 -4.21
C PHE A 224 0.70 -13.17 -3.35
N ILE A 225 -0.54 -13.08 -3.86
CA ILE A 225 -1.71 -13.76 -3.32
C ILE A 225 -2.00 -14.93 -4.24
N HIS A 226 -1.74 -16.15 -3.77
CA HIS A 226 -1.88 -17.34 -4.59
C HIS A 226 -3.33 -17.77 -4.66
N LEU A 227 -3.88 -17.89 -5.88
CA LEU A 227 -5.23 -18.36 -6.14
C LEU A 227 -5.21 -19.67 -6.94
N VAL A 228 -5.97 -20.65 -6.46
CA VAL A 228 -6.22 -21.93 -7.17
C VAL A 228 -7.57 -21.87 -7.89
N LYS A 229 -8.58 -21.26 -7.26
CA LYS A 229 -9.90 -21.03 -7.85
C LYS A 229 -9.91 -19.75 -8.68
N LEU A 230 -10.52 -19.82 -9.87
CA LEU A 230 -10.76 -18.63 -10.68
C LEU A 230 -11.95 -17.84 -10.12
N PRO A 231 -11.93 -16.50 -10.22
CA PRO A 231 -13.07 -15.70 -9.83
C PRO A 231 -14.25 -15.88 -10.79
N GLU A 232 -15.44 -15.97 -10.22
CA GLU A 232 -16.70 -15.97 -10.96
C GLU A 232 -17.62 -14.89 -10.39
N TRP A 233 -18.36 -14.19 -11.25
CA TRP A 233 -19.34 -13.21 -10.82
C TRP A 233 -20.49 -13.08 -11.81
N ASP A 234 -21.64 -12.64 -11.31
CA ASP A 234 -22.81 -12.32 -12.12
C ASP A 234 -23.44 -10.99 -11.65
N LEU A 235 -24.46 -10.53 -12.38
CA LEU A 235 -25.16 -9.28 -12.02
C LEU A 235 -25.95 -9.40 -10.70
N LYS A 236 -26.28 -10.61 -10.24
CA LYS A 236 -27.08 -10.83 -9.04
C LYS A 236 -26.26 -10.59 -7.78
N THR A 237 -24.94 -10.80 -7.82
CA THR A 237 -24.07 -10.58 -6.66
C THR A 237 -23.63 -9.14 -6.46
N ILE A 238 -23.71 -8.29 -7.50
CA ILE A 238 -23.31 -6.87 -7.43
C ILE A 238 -23.99 -6.09 -6.27
N PRO A 239 -25.30 -6.18 -6.02
CA PRO A 239 -25.92 -5.49 -4.88
C PRO A 239 -25.33 -5.90 -3.52
N TYR A 240 -24.97 -7.18 -3.36
CA TYR A 240 -24.35 -7.69 -2.13
C TYR A 240 -22.90 -7.21 -1.99
N ILE A 241 -22.18 -7.10 -3.09
CA ILE A 241 -20.82 -6.53 -3.13
C ILE A 241 -20.84 -5.04 -2.77
N VAL A 242 -21.86 -4.29 -3.22
CA VAL A 242 -22.09 -2.90 -2.79
C VAL A 242 -22.39 -2.85 -1.29
N ALA A 243 -23.30 -3.68 -0.78
CA ALA A 243 -23.61 -3.73 0.65
C ALA A 243 -22.37 -4.09 1.50
N MET A 244 -21.53 -5.01 1.03
CA MET A 244 -20.26 -5.36 1.64
C MET A 244 -19.31 -4.15 1.72
N GLY A 245 -19.22 -3.34 0.66
CA GLY A 245 -18.45 -2.10 0.66
C GLY A 245 -18.86 -1.13 1.79
N LEU A 246 -20.16 -1.02 2.09
CA LEU A 246 -20.67 -0.21 3.21
C LEU A 246 -20.21 -0.77 4.57
N VAL A 247 -20.28 -2.09 4.76
CA VAL A 247 -19.83 -2.76 6.00
C VAL A 247 -18.34 -2.54 6.20
N ILE A 248 -17.54 -2.73 5.15
CA ILE A 248 -16.09 -2.53 5.17
C ILE A 248 -15.75 -1.08 5.52
N SER A 249 -16.44 -0.10 4.93
CA SER A 249 -16.26 1.32 5.25
C SER A 249 -16.43 1.61 6.73
N PHE A 250 -17.47 1.05 7.35
CA PHE A 250 -17.74 1.22 8.77
C PHE A 250 -16.64 0.60 9.65
N ILE A 251 -16.19 -0.62 9.33
CA ILE A 251 -15.10 -1.29 10.05
C ILE A 251 -13.79 -0.50 9.92
N ILE A 252 -13.48 0.01 8.73
CA ILE A 252 -12.29 0.82 8.48
C ILE A 252 -12.34 2.16 9.21
N TYR A 253 -13.52 2.76 9.37
CA TYR A 253 -13.72 3.93 10.21
C TYR A 253 -13.33 3.64 11.68
N ILE A 254 -13.85 2.54 12.24
CA ILE A 254 -13.51 2.09 13.60
C ILE A 254 -12.01 1.83 13.70
N TYR A 255 -11.43 1.11 12.74
CA TYR A 255 -10.01 0.82 12.70
C TYR A 255 -9.15 2.09 12.69
N THR A 256 -9.52 3.07 11.85
CA THR A 256 -8.82 4.35 11.75
C THR A 256 -8.88 5.11 13.07
N PHE A 257 -10.05 5.14 13.72
CA PHE A 257 -10.20 5.76 15.04
C PHE A 257 -9.35 5.09 16.12
N LEU A 258 -9.35 3.75 16.17
CA LEU A 258 -8.54 2.98 17.13
C LEU A 258 -7.04 3.16 16.89
N PHE A 259 -6.61 3.12 15.63
CA PHE A 259 -5.21 3.27 15.26
C PHE A 259 -4.66 4.66 15.65
N HIS A 260 -5.39 5.74 15.35
CA HIS A 260 -4.97 7.09 15.72
C HIS A 260 -5.04 7.33 17.22
N THR A 261 -6.07 6.82 17.90
CA THR A 261 -6.15 6.86 19.37
C THR A 261 -4.96 6.15 20.01
N SER A 262 -4.63 4.94 19.55
CA SER A 262 -3.47 4.18 20.01
C SER A 262 -2.16 4.93 19.77
N THR A 263 -2.00 5.52 18.58
CA THR A 263 -0.82 6.34 18.25
C THR A 263 -0.69 7.54 19.19
N CYS A 264 -1.79 8.20 19.53
CA CYS A 264 -1.80 9.28 20.53
C CYS A 264 -1.46 8.77 21.94
N THR A 265 -2.09 7.68 22.39
CA THR A 265 -1.86 7.10 23.73
C THR A 265 -0.44 6.59 23.90
N SER A 266 0.19 6.06 22.84
CA SER A 266 1.58 5.61 22.87
C SER A 266 2.54 6.73 23.32
N LYS A 267 2.17 8.01 23.13
CA LYS A 267 3.00 9.15 23.52
C LYS A 267 3.16 9.30 25.04
N PHE A 268 2.29 8.69 25.85
CA PHE A 268 2.43 8.64 27.31
C PHE A 268 3.56 7.70 27.77
N CYS A 269 4.01 6.79 26.91
CA CYS A 269 5.15 5.92 27.20
C CYS A 269 6.44 6.48 26.60
N ASP A 270 7.58 6.14 27.21
CA ASP A 270 8.89 6.49 26.67
C ASP A 270 9.15 5.81 25.33
N ILE A 271 9.83 6.52 24.42
CA ILE A 271 10.03 6.08 23.03
C ILE A 271 10.64 4.68 22.91
N LYS A 272 11.52 4.31 23.85
CA LYS A 272 12.18 3.01 23.91
C LYS A 272 11.22 1.90 24.35
N GLU A 273 10.27 2.22 25.21
CA GLU A 273 9.35 1.26 25.83
C GLU A 273 8.10 1.02 24.98
N ARG A 274 7.71 2.01 24.16
CA ARG A 274 6.50 1.93 23.33
C ARG A 274 6.40 0.60 22.55
N PRO A 275 7.41 0.16 21.78
CA PRO A 275 7.26 -1.06 20.98
C PRO A 275 7.07 -2.29 21.86
N VAL A 276 7.73 -2.35 23.01
CA VAL A 276 7.63 -3.46 23.97
C VAL A 276 6.24 -3.51 24.59
N ILE A 277 5.73 -2.37 25.05
CA ILE A 277 4.38 -2.26 25.64
C ILE A 277 3.32 -2.62 24.60
N GLY A 278 3.38 -2.05 23.39
CA GLY A 278 2.44 -2.34 22.31
C GLY A 278 2.46 -3.82 21.92
N THR A 279 3.65 -4.42 21.85
CA THR A 279 3.79 -5.86 21.54
C THR A 279 3.22 -6.72 22.67
N ALA A 280 3.54 -6.42 23.93
CA ALA A 280 3.02 -7.15 25.09
C ALA A 280 1.49 -7.11 25.18
N LEU A 281 0.86 -5.97 24.84
CA LEU A 281 -0.60 -5.84 24.79
C LEU A 281 -1.23 -6.61 23.62
N SER A 282 -0.53 -6.71 22.49
CA SER A 282 -1.02 -7.41 21.29
C SER A 282 -0.85 -8.93 21.33
N LEU A 283 0.20 -9.42 22.02
CA LEU A 283 0.60 -10.83 21.98
C LEU A 283 -0.48 -11.80 22.46
N PRO A 284 -1.28 -11.52 23.52
CA PRO A 284 -2.38 -12.39 23.92
C PRO A 284 -3.43 -12.59 22.83
N PHE A 285 -3.72 -11.55 22.03
CA PHE A 285 -4.68 -11.65 20.92
C PHE A 285 -4.13 -12.47 19.76
N LEU A 286 -2.83 -12.34 19.47
CA LEU A 286 -2.16 -13.14 18.46
C LEU A 286 -2.09 -14.62 18.88
N LEU A 287 -1.75 -14.88 20.15
CA LEU A 287 -1.74 -16.21 20.75
C LEU A 287 -3.12 -16.85 20.73
N PHE A 288 -4.15 -16.09 21.11
CA PHE A 288 -5.54 -16.57 21.10
C PHE A 288 -5.97 -16.95 19.68
N LEU A 289 -5.69 -16.09 18.70
CA LEU A 289 -5.99 -16.37 17.29
C LEU A 289 -5.26 -17.64 16.80
N PHE A 290 -3.99 -17.79 17.15
CA PHE A 290 -3.21 -18.99 16.83
C PHE A 290 -3.75 -20.25 17.50
N LEU A 291 -4.08 -20.22 18.80
CA LEU A 291 -4.58 -21.39 19.53
C LEU A 291 -5.95 -21.87 19.02
N VAL A 292 -6.79 -20.92 18.60
CA VAL A 292 -8.14 -21.21 18.10
C VAL A 292 -8.10 -21.79 16.69
N THR A 293 -7.21 -21.28 15.83
CA THR A 293 -7.13 -21.68 14.42
C THR A 293 -6.14 -22.82 14.18
N ASN A 294 -5.17 -22.98 15.08
CA ASN A 294 -4.00 -23.86 14.94
C ASN A 294 -3.25 -23.67 13.61
N ASP A 295 -3.29 -22.45 13.06
CA ASP A 295 -2.69 -22.11 11.77
C ASP A 295 -1.49 -21.18 11.96
N THR A 296 -0.32 -21.66 11.57
CA THR A 296 0.94 -20.90 11.67
C THR A 296 0.98 -19.69 10.76
N ASP A 297 0.12 -19.62 9.75
CA ASP A 297 0.08 -18.49 8.81
C ASP A 297 -0.29 -17.17 9.49
N PHE A 298 -1.05 -17.21 10.59
CA PHE A 298 -1.33 -16.00 11.38
C PHE A 298 -0.06 -15.42 12.03
N LEU A 299 0.91 -16.27 12.37
CA LEU A 299 2.19 -15.84 12.93
C LEU A 299 3.19 -15.40 11.86
N SER A 300 3.05 -15.89 10.62
CA SER A 300 3.89 -15.57 9.46
C SER A 300 3.23 -14.63 8.45
N THR A 301 2.11 -13.98 8.82
CA THR A 301 1.27 -13.19 7.91
C THR A 301 2.06 -12.30 6.94
N PRO A 302 3.07 -11.50 7.38
CA PRO A 302 3.81 -10.61 6.48
C PRO A 302 4.79 -11.32 5.53
N ALA A 303 5.20 -12.55 5.84
CA ALA A 303 6.19 -13.28 5.07
C ALA A 303 5.57 -13.88 3.80
N HIS A 304 4.41 -14.52 3.90
CA HIS A 304 3.85 -15.30 2.79
C HIS A 304 2.46 -14.85 2.32
N MET A 305 1.78 -13.94 3.03
CA MET A 305 0.37 -13.62 2.75
C MET A 305 -0.55 -14.86 2.75
N GLY A 306 -0.17 -15.92 3.47
CA GLY A 306 -0.85 -17.22 3.46
C GLY A 306 -2.30 -17.13 3.91
N VAL A 307 -2.56 -16.44 5.03
CA VAL A 307 -3.93 -16.19 5.55
C VAL A 307 -4.80 -15.47 4.52
N VAL A 308 -4.27 -14.46 3.84
CA VAL A 308 -5.00 -13.71 2.81
C VAL A 308 -5.36 -14.61 1.63
N SER A 309 -4.43 -15.48 1.22
CA SER A 309 -4.64 -16.45 0.13
C SER A 309 -5.67 -17.53 0.50
N LYS A 310 -5.66 -18.01 1.75
CA LYS A 310 -6.64 -18.97 2.28
C LYS A 310 -8.03 -18.35 2.39
N LEU A 311 -8.15 -17.16 2.98
CA LEU A 311 -9.41 -16.41 3.06
C LEU A 311 -10.04 -16.17 1.68
N ALA A 312 -9.23 -16.05 0.63
CA ALA A 312 -9.74 -15.84 -0.72
C ALA A 312 -10.44 -17.06 -1.32
N GLN A 313 -10.24 -18.26 -0.76
CA GLN A 313 -10.60 -19.52 -1.45
C GLN A 313 -11.34 -20.52 -0.57
N ASP A 314 -11.10 -20.50 0.73
CA ASP A 314 -11.72 -21.39 1.70
C ASP A 314 -12.81 -20.64 2.46
N LEU A 315 -13.97 -21.27 2.68
CA LEU A 315 -14.99 -20.69 3.53
C LEU A 315 -14.60 -20.91 5.00
N PHE A 316 -14.16 -19.84 5.65
CA PHE A 316 -13.91 -19.86 7.09
C PHE A 316 -15.25 -19.75 7.82
N PRO A 317 -15.41 -20.37 9.00
CA PRO A 317 -16.55 -20.09 9.85
C PRO A 317 -16.64 -18.58 10.16
N ILE A 318 -17.83 -17.99 10.00
CA ILE A 318 -18.07 -16.54 10.16
C ILE A 318 -17.52 -16.00 11.50
N TRP A 319 -17.58 -16.78 12.57
CA TRP A 319 -17.07 -16.36 13.88
C TRP A 319 -15.53 -16.25 13.91
N ILE A 320 -14.81 -17.01 13.09
CA ILE A 320 -13.35 -16.87 12.91
C ILE A 320 -13.04 -15.59 12.14
N ASP A 321 -13.81 -15.25 11.11
CA ASP A 321 -13.64 -13.98 10.38
C ASP A 321 -13.87 -12.77 11.31
N VAL A 322 -14.92 -12.81 12.12
CA VAL A 322 -15.19 -11.77 13.13
C VAL A 322 -14.06 -11.68 14.15
N LEU A 323 -13.58 -12.82 14.66
CA LEU A 323 -12.45 -12.86 15.58
C LEU A 323 -11.18 -12.28 14.93
N LEU A 324 -10.90 -12.65 13.68
CA LEU A 324 -9.78 -12.14 12.91
C LEU A 324 -9.84 -10.63 12.76
N ILE A 325 -10.99 -10.07 12.37
CA ILE A 325 -11.18 -8.63 12.25
C ILE A 325 -10.85 -7.95 13.58
N VAL A 326 -11.46 -8.39 14.69
CA VAL A 326 -11.23 -7.81 16.02
C VAL A 326 -9.75 -7.89 16.42
N CYS A 327 -9.11 -9.04 16.24
CA CYS A 327 -7.69 -9.24 16.51
C CYS A 327 -6.81 -8.32 15.64
N VAL A 328 -7.06 -8.21 14.34
CA VAL A 328 -6.29 -7.34 13.44
C VAL A 328 -6.41 -5.88 13.88
N LEU A 329 -7.61 -5.40 14.19
CA LEU A 329 -7.85 -4.03 14.66
C LEU A 329 -7.02 -3.73 15.92
N ILE A 330 -7.04 -4.64 16.89
CA ILE A 330 -6.35 -4.47 18.19
C ILE A 330 -4.82 -4.62 18.02
N ILE A 331 -4.37 -5.72 17.43
CA ILE A 331 -2.95 -6.05 17.28
C ILE A 331 -2.23 -4.95 16.52
N THR A 332 -2.78 -4.51 15.39
CA THR A 332 -2.10 -3.51 14.53
C THR A 332 -2.17 -2.12 15.13
N SER A 333 -3.25 -1.77 15.84
CA SER A 333 -3.34 -0.51 16.60
C SER A 333 -2.27 -0.45 17.69
N PHE A 334 -2.08 -1.50 18.48
CA PHE A 334 -1.07 -1.50 19.53
C PHE A 334 0.35 -1.64 18.98
N THR A 335 0.62 -2.52 18.02
CA THR A 335 1.98 -2.72 17.49
C THR A 335 2.44 -1.51 16.69
N LEU A 336 1.78 -1.22 15.56
CA LEU A 336 2.19 -0.16 14.64
C LEU A 336 1.97 1.23 15.24
N GLY A 337 0.88 1.42 16.00
CA GLY A 337 0.61 2.67 16.72
C GLY A 337 1.63 2.98 17.82
N PHE A 338 2.22 1.96 18.45
CA PHE A 338 3.32 2.13 19.43
C PHE A 338 4.71 2.11 18.76
N GLY A 339 4.78 2.24 17.45
CA GLY A 339 6.02 2.51 16.73
C GLY A 339 6.74 1.30 16.17
N ILE A 340 6.17 0.08 16.23
CA ILE A 340 6.69 -1.05 15.45
C ILE A 340 6.68 -0.68 13.96
N PRO A 341 7.81 -0.79 13.25
CA PRO A 341 7.89 -0.41 11.85
C PRO A 341 7.20 -1.44 10.95
N GLY A 342 6.15 -1.02 10.25
CA GLY A 342 5.39 -1.91 9.40
C GLY A 342 4.18 -1.23 8.78
N GLY A 343 3.80 -1.67 7.59
CA GLY A 343 2.72 -1.10 6.79
C GLY A 343 1.30 -1.44 7.25
N LEU A 344 0.33 -0.67 6.77
CA LEU A 344 -1.10 -0.81 7.04
C LEU A 344 -1.88 -1.47 5.88
N VAL A 345 -1.27 -1.70 4.71
CA VAL A 345 -1.96 -2.37 3.59
C VAL A 345 -2.36 -3.79 3.97
N LEU A 346 -1.44 -4.60 4.51
CA LEU A 346 -1.77 -5.97 4.92
C LEU A 346 -2.92 -6.06 5.94
N PRO A 347 -2.93 -5.28 7.05
CA PRO A 347 -4.10 -5.19 7.94
C PRO A 347 -5.41 -4.90 7.20
N ASN A 348 -5.42 -3.93 6.28
CA ASN A 348 -6.61 -3.61 5.50
C ASN A 348 -7.02 -4.77 4.59
N LEU A 349 -6.07 -5.44 3.94
CA LEU A 349 -6.35 -6.63 3.13
C LEU A 349 -6.99 -7.74 3.96
N LEU A 350 -6.49 -8.02 5.17
CA LEU A 350 -7.07 -9.03 6.07
C LEU A 350 -8.50 -8.66 6.48
N ILE A 351 -8.75 -7.41 6.87
CA ILE A 351 -10.10 -6.94 7.23
C ILE A 351 -11.04 -7.11 6.04
N GLY A 352 -10.63 -6.66 4.85
CA GLY A 352 -11.42 -6.77 3.63
C GLY A 352 -11.68 -8.22 3.21
N ALA A 353 -10.65 -9.07 3.28
CA ALA A 353 -10.73 -10.49 2.97
C ALA A 353 -11.69 -11.22 3.91
N ALA A 354 -11.62 -10.96 5.23
CA ALA A 354 -12.49 -11.57 6.21
C ALA A 354 -13.97 -11.18 5.99
N VAL A 355 -14.25 -9.88 5.79
CA VAL A 355 -15.63 -9.44 5.48
C VAL A 355 -16.10 -10.02 4.15
N GLY A 356 -15.23 -10.08 3.14
CA GLY A 356 -15.54 -10.73 1.88
C GLY A 356 -15.80 -12.23 2.02
N ASN A 357 -15.07 -12.92 2.89
CA ASN A 357 -15.29 -14.33 3.19
C ASN A 357 -16.69 -14.53 3.80
N MET A 358 -17.06 -13.70 4.77
CA MET A 358 -18.39 -13.70 5.39
C MET A 358 -19.52 -13.53 4.37
N PHE A 359 -19.40 -12.59 3.44
CA PHE A 359 -20.39 -12.42 2.36
C PHE A 359 -20.35 -13.58 1.35
N GLY A 360 -19.19 -14.21 1.16
CA GLY A 360 -19.00 -15.42 0.37
C GLY A 360 -19.84 -16.61 0.84
N HIS A 361 -20.29 -16.67 2.11
CA HIS A 361 -21.23 -17.70 2.58
C HIS A 361 -22.58 -17.65 1.86
N LEU A 362 -23.00 -16.48 1.38
CA LEU A 362 -24.24 -16.33 0.60
C LEU A 362 -24.08 -16.85 -0.84
N PHE A 363 -22.85 -16.81 -1.37
CA PHE A 363 -22.50 -17.21 -2.73
C PHE A 363 -21.17 -18.00 -2.75
N PRO A 364 -21.13 -19.24 -2.24
CA PRO A 364 -19.89 -19.97 -2.03
C PRO A 364 -19.05 -20.19 -3.30
N SER A 365 -19.69 -20.27 -4.48
CA SER A 365 -18.98 -20.36 -5.75
C SER A 365 -18.22 -19.08 -6.13
N GLN A 366 -18.63 -17.92 -5.61
CA GLN A 366 -18.06 -16.62 -5.92
C GLN A 366 -17.19 -16.07 -4.77
N ILE A 367 -16.75 -16.93 -3.84
CA ILE A 367 -15.95 -16.52 -2.67
C ILE A 367 -14.71 -15.70 -3.05
N VAL A 368 -14.02 -16.10 -4.13
CA VAL A 368 -12.84 -15.39 -4.65
C VAL A 368 -13.21 -13.95 -5.03
N THR A 369 -14.34 -13.76 -5.70
CA THR A 369 -14.79 -12.42 -6.11
C THR A 369 -15.13 -11.54 -4.91
N PHE A 370 -15.89 -12.06 -3.93
CA PHE A 370 -16.24 -11.29 -2.72
C PHE A 370 -15.03 -10.92 -1.89
N THR A 371 -14.09 -11.85 -1.70
CA THR A 371 -12.87 -11.64 -0.91
C THR A 371 -11.92 -10.65 -1.58
N LEU A 372 -11.66 -10.78 -2.89
CA LEU A 372 -10.83 -9.81 -3.63
C LEU A 372 -11.48 -8.43 -3.69
N ALA A 373 -12.79 -8.36 -3.92
CA ALA A 373 -13.52 -7.09 -3.86
C ALA A 373 -13.46 -6.47 -2.47
N GLY A 374 -13.54 -7.28 -1.41
CA GLY A 374 -13.41 -6.85 -0.03
C GLY A 374 -12.02 -6.32 0.31
N MET A 375 -10.96 -7.03 -0.10
CA MET A 375 -9.58 -6.60 0.04
C MET A 375 -9.36 -5.22 -0.59
N GLY A 376 -9.79 -5.05 -1.84
CA GLY A 376 -9.72 -3.77 -2.55
C GLY A 376 -10.51 -2.67 -1.83
N ALA A 377 -11.74 -2.98 -1.39
CA ALA A 377 -12.60 -2.03 -0.71
C ALA A 377 -12.02 -1.54 0.62
N ALA A 378 -11.40 -2.42 1.41
CA ALA A 378 -10.77 -2.06 2.67
C ALA A 378 -9.52 -1.19 2.43
N LEU A 379 -8.71 -1.57 1.45
CA LEU A 379 -7.53 -0.81 1.03
C LEU A 379 -7.91 0.60 0.55
N ALA A 380 -8.91 0.72 -0.33
CA ALA A 380 -9.38 2.01 -0.83
C ALA A 380 -9.96 2.90 0.28
N ALA A 381 -10.73 2.33 1.20
CA ALA A 381 -11.31 3.09 2.32
C ALA A 381 -10.24 3.59 3.30
N GLY A 382 -9.24 2.75 3.62
CA GLY A 382 -8.22 3.07 4.62
C GLY A 382 -7.10 3.98 4.08
N ALA A 383 -6.64 3.70 2.86
CA ALA A 383 -5.56 4.43 2.22
C ALA A 383 -6.02 5.62 1.38
N LYS A 384 -7.32 5.72 1.05
CA LYS A 384 -7.89 6.72 0.12
C LYS A 384 -7.29 6.65 -1.27
N THR A 385 -6.95 5.46 -1.75
CA THR A 385 -6.32 5.22 -3.06
C THR A 385 -7.15 4.21 -3.87
N PRO A 386 -8.34 4.59 -4.40
CA PRO A 386 -9.25 3.65 -5.06
C PRO A 386 -8.69 3.10 -6.37
N LEU A 387 -8.04 3.92 -7.22
CA LEU A 387 -7.48 3.43 -8.48
C LEU A 387 -6.32 2.47 -8.23
N ALA A 388 -5.46 2.83 -7.27
CA ALA A 388 -4.35 1.98 -6.88
C ALA A 388 -4.84 0.66 -6.29
N ALA A 389 -5.92 0.67 -5.49
CA ALA A 389 -6.49 -0.55 -4.93
C ALA A 389 -7.00 -1.51 -6.01
N ILE A 390 -7.68 -1.02 -7.05
CA ILE A 390 -8.12 -1.85 -8.19
C ILE A 390 -6.91 -2.54 -8.83
N VAL A 391 -5.91 -1.76 -9.23
CA VAL A 391 -4.77 -2.28 -9.98
C VAL A 391 -3.88 -3.17 -9.12
N MET A 392 -3.62 -2.79 -7.86
CA MET A 392 -2.79 -3.58 -6.95
C MET A 392 -3.39 -4.96 -6.70
N ILE A 393 -4.69 -5.08 -6.41
CA ILE A 393 -5.30 -6.38 -6.16
C ILE A 393 -5.24 -7.26 -7.41
N THR A 394 -5.52 -6.69 -8.59
CA THR A 394 -5.41 -7.43 -9.87
C THR A 394 -3.98 -7.91 -10.12
N GLU A 395 -2.96 -7.08 -9.92
CA GLU A 395 -1.56 -7.50 -10.09
C GLU A 395 -1.09 -8.48 -9.01
N MET A 396 -1.48 -8.29 -7.74
CA MET A 396 -1.06 -9.18 -6.64
C MET A 396 -1.63 -10.60 -6.78
N THR A 397 -2.78 -10.74 -7.45
CA THR A 397 -3.54 -12.00 -7.57
C THR A 397 -3.47 -12.63 -8.97
N HIS A 398 -3.10 -11.85 -9.98
CA HIS A 398 -3.25 -12.17 -11.40
C HIS A 398 -4.70 -12.51 -11.81
N ALA A 399 -5.69 -12.00 -11.07
CA ALA A 399 -7.11 -12.28 -11.30
C ALA A 399 -7.87 -11.04 -11.80
N ASP A 400 -8.68 -11.23 -12.84
CA ASP A 400 -9.53 -10.18 -13.39
C ASP A 400 -10.91 -10.16 -12.70
N VAL A 401 -11.03 -9.30 -11.68
CA VAL A 401 -12.29 -9.03 -10.95
C VAL A 401 -12.61 -7.54 -10.93
N VAL A 402 -12.15 -6.79 -11.93
CA VAL A 402 -12.14 -5.32 -11.90
C VAL A 402 -13.55 -4.75 -11.69
N ILE A 403 -14.57 -5.25 -12.40
CA ILE A 403 -15.94 -4.72 -12.32
C ILE A 403 -16.55 -4.87 -10.91
N PRO A 404 -16.71 -6.10 -10.36
CA PRO A 404 -17.27 -6.27 -9.02
C PRO A 404 -16.40 -5.58 -7.95
N MET A 405 -15.08 -5.68 -8.07
CA MET A 405 -14.15 -5.03 -7.14
C MET A 405 -14.32 -3.51 -7.13
N THR A 406 -14.48 -2.88 -8.30
CA THR A 406 -14.73 -1.44 -8.41
C THR A 406 -16.02 -1.04 -7.71
N ALA A 407 -17.08 -1.85 -7.79
CA ALA A 407 -18.34 -1.57 -7.10
C ALA A 407 -18.15 -1.51 -5.57
N ALA A 408 -17.44 -2.49 -4.98
CA ALA A 408 -17.13 -2.47 -3.55
C ALA A 408 -16.20 -1.31 -3.17
N ILE A 409 -15.15 -1.07 -3.98
CA ILE A 409 -14.15 -0.02 -3.76
C ILE A 409 -14.77 1.37 -3.75
N ILE A 410 -15.57 1.72 -4.76
CA ILE A 410 -16.18 3.04 -4.84
C ILE A 410 -17.18 3.23 -3.71
N THR A 411 -17.93 2.18 -3.36
CA THR A 411 -18.86 2.23 -2.23
C THR A 411 -18.10 2.53 -0.93
N SER A 412 -17.08 1.73 -0.59
CA SER A 412 -16.35 1.90 0.67
C SER A 412 -15.55 3.21 0.73
N TYR A 413 -14.95 3.63 -0.38
CA TYR A 413 -14.19 4.86 -0.49
C TYR A 413 -15.08 6.09 -0.30
N THR A 414 -16.25 6.13 -0.95
CA THR A 414 -17.17 7.28 -0.85
C THR A 414 -17.82 7.38 0.54
N THR A 415 -18.13 6.25 1.18
CA THR A 415 -18.79 6.23 2.50
C THR A 415 -17.83 6.29 3.69
N SER A 416 -16.52 6.34 3.46
CA SER A 416 -15.53 6.45 4.54
C SER A 416 -15.17 7.91 4.88
N PHE A 417 -15.99 8.87 4.40
CA PHE A 417 -16.11 10.28 4.83
C PHE A 417 -14.80 11.03 5.10
N GLY A 418 -13.75 10.77 4.31
CA GLY A 418 -12.46 11.46 4.45
C GLY A 418 -11.56 11.00 5.60
N PHE A 419 -11.96 10.02 6.41
CA PHE A 419 -11.10 9.42 7.43
C PHE A 419 -10.00 8.59 6.79
N SER A 420 -8.73 8.89 7.07
CA SER A 420 -7.59 8.16 6.52
C SER A 420 -6.63 7.69 7.60
N LEU A 421 -6.00 6.56 7.32
CA LEU A 421 -4.92 6.00 8.11
C LEU A 421 -3.60 6.77 7.97
N TYR A 422 -3.35 7.39 6.80
CA TYR A 422 -2.08 8.04 6.52
C TYR A 422 -2.16 9.55 6.80
N LEU A 423 -1.41 9.98 7.81
CA LEU A 423 -1.20 11.41 8.09
C LEU A 423 -0.50 12.10 6.92
N GLY A 424 -0.89 13.34 6.63
CA GLY A 424 -0.24 14.17 5.61
C GLY A 424 -0.84 14.07 4.19
N GLN A 425 -1.79 13.15 3.97
CA GLN A 425 -2.60 13.14 2.76
C GLN A 425 -3.48 14.39 2.68
N GLU A 426 -3.51 15.05 1.52
CA GLU A 426 -4.40 16.19 1.29
C GLU A 426 -5.81 15.73 0.95
N ILE A 427 -6.53 15.28 1.97
CA ILE A 427 -7.93 14.88 1.82
C ILE A 427 -8.80 16.13 1.94
N LYS A 428 -8.89 16.89 0.85
CA LYS A 428 -9.91 17.96 0.74
C LYS A 428 -11.26 17.32 0.44
N VAL A 429 -11.81 16.50 1.34
CA VAL A 429 -13.27 16.37 1.39
C VAL A 429 -13.78 17.64 2.07
N LYS A 430 -13.83 18.76 1.33
CA LYS A 430 -14.91 19.69 1.60
C LYS A 430 -16.15 18.91 1.18
N PRO A 431 -17.05 18.48 2.09
CA PRO A 431 -18.37 18.06 1.64
C PRO A 431 -18.83 19.22 0.76
N MET A 432 -19.17 18.92 -0.50
CA MET A 432 -19.52 19.91 -1.54
C MET A 432 -19.96 21.18 -0.86
N GLU A 433 -19.18 22.26 -0.93
CA GLU A 433 -19.63 23.56 -0.43
C GLU A 433 -20.92 23.82 -1.19
N ILE A 434 -22.05 23.43 -0.60
CA ILE A 434 -23.36 23.92 -0.92
C ILE A 434 -23.15 25.37 -0.56
N ARG A 435 -22.78 26.16 -1.57
CA ARG A 435 -22.99 27.60 -1.56
C ARG A 435 -24.45 27.74 -1.19
N ARG A 436 -24.73 27.91 0.11
CA ARG A 436 -25.96 28.57 0.53
C ARG A 436 -25.86 29.89 -0.21
N LYS A 437 -26.66 30.03 -1.28
CA LYS A 437 -27.00 31.34 -1.80
C LYS A 437 -27.50 32.09 -0.57
N SER A 438 -26.74 33.07 -0.14
CA SER A 438 -27.23 34.12 0.74
C SER A 438 -28.38 34.78 -0.04
N GLU A 439 -29.61 34.42 0.31
CA GLU A 439 -30.76 35.31 0.13
C GLU A 439 -30.76 36.35 1.25
#